data_AF-A0A6J1KXK6-F1
#
_entry.id   AF-A0A6J1KXK6-F1
#
_cell.length_a   1.000
_cell.length_b   1.000
_cell.length_c   1.000
_cell.angle_alpha   90.00
_cell.angle_beta   90.00
_cell.angle_gamma   90.00
#
_symmetry.space_group_name_H-M   'P 1'
#
loop_
_entity.id
_entity.type
_entity.pdbx_description
1 polymer ?
#
loop_
_entity_poly.entity_id
_entity_poly.type
_entity_poly.pdbx_seq_one_letter_code
_entity_poly.pdbx_strand_id
1 'polypeptide(L)'
;MGAPDRSPATSNSMQRVKVYRLNDDGKWDDQGTGHVTVDYLERSEELGLCVVDEEDNETLFLHRISSDDIYRKQEDTIISWRDPEYSTELALSFQETTGCSYIWDHICNVQRNLHFNSLNNDTFHRMNSELRELPAIELSTLPLILKIVVESGIADQMRLVELIVANQDFFKKLMDIFLICEDMENLDGLHMIYKIVRGIILLNSSQIFEKIFGDELIMDIIGSLEYDPEVPHVQHHRNFLKENVIFKEAIPIKDPSVLSKIHQTYRIGYLKDVVLARVLDESTIANLNSIIHANNALVVSLLKDDNTFIQELFITLKLPTTSEESKKNLVRFLHEFCSLSKNLHMVQQLRLFRDLMNEGIFDVIADVLQSPDKKFVLTGYPYSFLEPRSKSSTFSCCQEGRDSTPRTVGSRPDYRFW
;
A
#
# COMPACT_ATOMS: atom_id res chain seq x y z
N MET A 1 27.14 5.24 -41.17
CA MET A 1 25.93 6.06 -41.38
C MET A 1 24.79 5.10 -41.67
N GLY A 2 23.86 4.99 -40.73
CA GLY A 2 22.63 4.21 -40.86
C GLY A 2 21.68 4.78 -39.81
N ALA A 3 20.57 5.35 -40.28
CA ALA A 3 19.55 5.98 -39.45
C ALA A 3 18.94 4.94 -38.47
N PRO A 4 18.55 5.34 -37.24
CA PRO A 4 17.67 4.52 -36.44
C PRO A 4 16.21 4.77 -36.83
N ASP A 5 15.52 3.66 -37.06
CA ASP A 5 14.09 3.54 -37.30
C ASP A 5 13.24 4.21 -36.22
N ARG A 6 12.14 4.80 -36.69
CA ARG A 6 11.07 5.42 -35.90
C ARG A 6 10.42 4.40 -34.97
N SER A 7 10.37 4.72 -33.68
CA SER A 7 9.39 4.20 -32.73
C SER A 7 7.96 4.67 -33.12
N PRO A 8 6.91 3.88 -32.81
CA PRO A 8 5.54 4.25 -33.16
C PRO A 8 5.11 5.46 -32.34
N ALA A 9 4.64 6.49 -33.03
CA ALA A 9 4.05 7.68 -32.44
C ALA A 9 2.89 7.28 -31.52
N THR A 10 2.96 7.69 -30.26
CA THR A 10 1.76 7.93 -29.44
C THR A 10 0.88 8.88 -30.25
N SER A 11 -0.31 8.43 -30.66
CA SER A 11 -1.25 9.23 -31.42
C SER A 11 -1.55 10.53 -30.67
N ASN A 12 -1.04 11.65 -31.18
CA ASN A 12 -1.35 13.00 -30.71
C ASN A 12 -2.87 13.19 -30.67
N SER A 13 -3.46 13.36 -29.49
CA SER A 13 -4.88 13.69 -29.29
C SER A 13 -5.16 15.20 -29.46
N MET A 14 -4.33 15.89 -30.25
CA MET A 14 -4.46 17.32 -30.54
C MET A 14 -5.72 17.56 -31.40
N GLN A 15 -6.72 18.26 -30.86
CA GLN A 15 -7.99 18.48 -31.56
C GLN A 15 -7.97 19.83 -32.29
N ARG A 16 -8.20 19.84 -33.60
CA ARG A 16 -8.16 21.08 -34.39
C ARG A 16 -9.40 21.94 -34.14
N VAL A 17 -9.18 23.22 -33.82
CA VAL A 17 -10.21 24.20 -33.44
C VAL A 17 -9.96 25.57 -34.04
N LYS A 18 -11.03 26.34 -34.20
CA LYS A 18 -10.98 27.80 -34.36
C LYS A 18 -11.38 28.49 -33.08
N VAL A 19 -10.65 29.53 -32.70
CA VAL A 19 -10.92 30.34 -31.52
C VAL A 19 -11.71 31.58 -31.94
N TYR A 20 -12.84 31.84 -31.29
CA TYR A 20 -13.68 33.01 -31.54
C TYR A 20 -13.88 33.84 -30.28
N ARG A 21 -13.93 35.16 -30.46
CA ARG A 21 -14.23 36.14 -29.41
C ARG A 21 -15.36 37.04 -29.86
N LEU A 22 -16.37 37.26 -29.01
CA LEU A 22 -17.44 38.20 -29.31
C LEU A 22 -16.95 39.64 -29.07
N ASN A 23 -17.16 40.52 -30.06
CA ASN A 23 -16.81 41.94 -29.98
C ASN A 23 -18.00 42.81 -29.52
N ASP A 24 -17.71 44.10 -29.30
CA ASP A 24 -18.69 45.09 -28.80
C ASP A 24 -19.87 45.32 -29.75
N ASP A 25 -19.71 44.99 -31.05
CA ASP A 25 -20.77 45.05 -32.06
C ASP A 25 -21.68 43.80 -32.07
N GLY A 26 -21.42 42.84 -31.16
CA GLY A 26 -22.17 41.59 -31.06
C GLY A 26 -21.84 40.58 -32.18
N LYS A 27 -20.66 40.68 -32.79
CA LYS A 27 -20.17 39.76 -33.83
C LYS A 27 -19.00 38.93 -33.30
N TRP A 28 -18.86 37.72 -33.84
CA TRP A 28 -17.75 36.83 -33.51
C TRP A 28 -16.54 37.10 -34.39
N ASP A 29 -15.43 37.49 -33.78
CA ASP A 29 -14.15 37.70 -34.43
C ASP A 29 -13.31 36.41 -34.38
N ASP A 30 -12.85 35.95 -35.53
CA ASP A 30 -11.92 34.80 -35.67
C ASP A 30 -10.54 35.22 -35.14
N GLN A 31 -10.05 34.51 -34.12
CA GLN A 31 -8.78 34.78 -33.45
C GLN A 31 -7.64 33.88 -33.98
N GLY A 32 -7.94 32.90 -34.82
CA GLY A 32 -6.95 31.95 -35.33
C GLY A 32 -7.41 30.50 -35.30
N THR A 33 -6.67 29.66 -36.02
CA THR A 33 -6.91 28.22 -36.10
C THR A 33 -5.73 27.47 -35.51
N GLY A 34 -5.98 26.51 -34.65
CA GLY A 34 -4.93 25.79 -33.97
C GLY A 34 -5.40 24.46 -33.41
N HIS A 35 -4.60 23.89 -32.52
CA HIS A 35 -4.89 22.62 -31.87
C HIS A 35 -5.07 22.81 -30.37
N VAL A 36 -6.23 22.40 -29.84
CA VAL A 36 -6.53 22.49 -28.41
C VAL A 36 -6.05 21.25 -27.66
N THR A 37 -5.51 21.48 -26.48
CA THR A 37 -5.21 20.50 -25.45
C THR A 37 -5.73 20.97 -24.09
N VAL A 38 -5.93 20.01 -23.19
CA VAL A 38 -6.15 20.27 -21.77
C VAL A 38 -4.88 19.84 -21.05
N ASP A 39 -4.16 20.79 -20.45
CA ASP A 39 -2.90 20.51 -19.77
C ASP A 39 -2.68 21.46 -18.58
N TYR A 40 -1.68 21.17 -17.75
CA TYR A 40 -1.29 22.03 -16.64
C TYR A 40 -0.66 23.32 -17.16
N LEU A 41 -1.13 24.45 -16.62
CA LEU A 41 -0.57 25.75 -16.94
C LEU A 41 0.87 25.85 -16.40
N GLU A 42 1.79 26.42 -17.18
CA GLU A 42 3.20 26.48 -16.79
C GLU A 42 3.39 27.13 -15.41
N ARG A 43 3.97 26.38 -14.47
CA ARG A 43 4.23 26.76 -13.06
C ARG A 43 3.00 26.83 -12.14
N SER A 44 1.87 26.23 -12.51
CA SER A 44 0.76 25.98 -11.58
C SER A 44 0.24 24.55 -11.66
N GLU A 45 -0.41 24.08 -10.59
CA GLU A 45 -1.11 22.78 -10.57
C GLU A 45 -2.52 22.88 -11.17
N GLU A 46 -2.79 23.92 -11.97
CA GLU A 46 -4.11 24.23 -12.48
C GLU A 46 -4.24 23.81 -13.94
N LEU A 47 -5.34 23.10 -14.27
CA LEU A 47 -5.62 22.66 -15.63
C LEU A 47 -6.25 23.79 -16.45
N GLY A 48 -5.76 23.97 -17.68
CA GLY A 48 -6.24 24.96 -18.63
C GLY A 48 -6.45 24.38 -20.03
N LEU A 49 -7.26 25.09 -20.81
CA LEU A 49 -7.35 24.93 -22.26
C LEU A 49 -6.22 25.73 -22.90
N CYS A 50 -5.36 25.04 -23.64
CA CYS A 50 -4.27 25.66 -24.42
C CYS A 50 -4.53 25.40 -25.90
N VAL A 51 -4.51 26.44 -26.73
CA VAL A 51 -4.56 26.32 -28.19
C VAL A 51 -3.24 26.82 -28.76
N VAL A 52 -2.60 25.94 -29.53
CA VAL A 52 -1.33 26.23 -30.22
C VAL A 52 -1.63 26.43 -31.71
N ASP A 53 -1.09 27.51 -32.29
CA ASP A 53 -1.23 27.84 -33.71
C ASP A 53 -0.72 26.72 -34.62
N GLU A 54 -1.39 26.50 -35.75
CA GLU A 54 -0.99 25.44 -36.68
C GLU A 54 0.15 25.81 -37.64
N GLU A 55 0.45 27.10 -37.80
CA GLU A 55 1.49 27.62 -38.70
C GLU A 55 2.81 27.89 -37.98
N ASP A 56 2.78 28.58 -36.84
CA ASP A 56 4.00 29.02 -36.11
C ASP A 56 4.25 28.30 -34.78
N ASN A 57 3.28 27.49 -34.32
CA ASN A 57 3.34 26.71 -33.08
C ASN A 57 3.51 27.58 -31.81
N GLU A 58 3.10 28.85 -31.87
CA GLU A 58 2.97 29.74 -30.72
C GLU A 58 1.61 29.55 -30.03
N THR A 59 1.51 29.93 -28.76
CA THR A 59 0.25 29.84 -28.00
C THR A 59 -0.73 30.91 -28.48
N LEU A 60 -1.79 30.50 -29.19
CA LEU A 60 -2.90 31.38 -29.61
C LEU A 60 -3.83 31.74 -28.47
N PHE A 61 -4.12 30.78 -27.59
CA PHE A 61 -5.14 30.93 -26.58
C PHE A 61 -4.81 30.11 -25.34
N LEU A 62 -5.01 30.71 -24.17
CA LEU A 62 -4.82 30.09 -22.89
C LEU A 62 -5.98 30.48 -21.98
N HIS A 63 -6.68 29.50 -21.43
CA HIS A 63 -7.78 29.75 -20.51
C HIS A 63 -7.79 28.72 -19.40
N ARG A 64 -7.70 29.20 -18.16
CA ARG A 64 -7.85 28.35 -16.97
C ARG A 64 -9.27 27.80 -16.91
N ILE A 65 -9.42 26.48 -16.72
CA ILE A 65 -10.76 25.89 -16.57
C ILE A 65 -11.35 26.37 -15.24
N SER A 66 -12.48 27.07 -15.31
CA SER A 66 -13.22 27.56 -14.14
C SER A 66 -13.96 26.42 -13.45
N SER A 67 -14.09 26.51 -12.12
CA SER A 67 -15.00 25.64 -11.39
C SER A 67 -16.44 25.89 -11.82
N ASP A 68 -16.86 27.14 -11.96
CA ASP A 68 -18.25 27.54 -12.19
C ASP A 68 -18.86 26.93 -13.46
N ASP A 69 -20.17 26.63 -13.46
CA ASP A 69 -20.91 26.11 -14.63
C ASP A 69 -21.12 27.19 -15.71
N ILE A 70 -20.03 27.61 -16.36
CA ILE A 70 -19.99 28.66 -17.40
C ILE A 70 -19.90 28.11 -18.83
N TYR A 71 -19.51 26.84 -18.98
CA TYR A 71 -19.32 26.23 -20.30
C TYR A 71 -20.64 25.68 -20.86
N ARG A 72 -20.84 25.87 -22.16
CA ARG A 72 -21.99 25.35 -22.90
C ARG A 72 -21.53 24.68 -24.19
N LYS A 73 -21.98 23.44 -24.41
CA LYS A 73 -21.81 22.74 -25.68
C LYS A 73 -22.97 23.07 -26.61
N GLN A 74 -22.67 23.55 -27.82
CA GLN A 74 -23.64 23.90 -28.86
C GLN A 74 -23.38 23.07 -30.12
N GLU A 75 -24.46 22.58 -30.75
CA GLU A 75 -24.44 21.90 -32.07
C GLU A 75 -23.38 20.78 -32.21
N ASP A 76 -23.04 20.11 -31.10
CA ASP A 76 -22.05 19.04 -30.99
C ASP A 76 -20.59 19.37 -31.38
N THR A 77 -20.32 20.54 -31.94
CA THR A 77 -18.99 20.96 -32.41
C THR A 77 -18.52 22.28 -31.82
N ILE A 78 -19.28 22.93 -30.93
CA ILE A 78 -18.91 24.21 -30.34
C ILE A 78 -18.93 24.12 -28.82
N ILE A 79 -17.89 24.64 -28.18
CA ILE A 79 -17.86 24.89 -26.73
C ILE A 79 -17.71 26.39 -26.52
N SER A 80 -18.68 27.01 -25.84
CA SER A 80 -18.71 28.46 -25.59
C SER A 80 -18.84 28.77 -24.10
N TRP A 81 -18.24 29.86 -23.64
CA TRP A 81 -18.36 30.35 -22.28
C TRP A 81 -18.15 31.87 -22.22
N ARG A 82 -18.51 32.46 -21.09
CA ARG A 82 -18.15 33.84 -20.77
C ARG A 82 -16.94 33.84 -19.86
N ASP A 83 -15.86 34.47 -20.31
CA ASP A 83 -14.64 34.56 -19.53
C ASP A 83 -14.86 35.46 -18.29
N PRO A 84 -14.62 34.96 -17.06
CA PRO A 84 -14.87 35.72 -15.84
C PRO A 84 -13.83 36.84 -15.59
N GLU A 85 -12.62 36.73 -16.15
CA GLU A 85 -11.55 37.73 -15.98
C GLU A 85 -11.75 38.91 -16.93
N TYR A 86 -12.12 38.62 -18.18
CA TYR A 86 -12.28 39.64 -19.23
C TYR A 86 -13.74 39.96 -19.57
N SER A 87 -14.71 39.31 -18.91
CA SER A 87 -16.16 39.48 -19.12
C SER A 87 -16.64 39.32 -20.57
N THR A 88 -15.84 38.68 -21.43
CA THR A 88 -16.06 38.54 -22.88
C THR A 88 -16.56 37.14 -23.22
N GLU A 89 -17.41 36.99 -24.24
CA GLU A 89 -17.83 35.67 -24.72
C GLU A 89 -16.78 35.06 -25.64
N LEU A 90 -16.47 33.79 -25.40
CA LEU A 90 -15.47 33.00 -26.12
C LEU A 90 -16.12 31.72 -26.63
N ALA A 91 -15.63 31.24 -27.78
CA ALA A 91 -16.03 29.95 -28.32
C ALA A 91 -14.88 29.22 -29.01
N LEU A 92 -14.79 27.92 -28.78
CA LEU A 92 -13.99 26.98 -29.55
C LEU A 92 -14.90 26.25 -30.52
N SER A 93 -14.65 26.40 -31.81
CA SER A 93 -15.34 25.67 -32.87
C SER A 93 -14.44 24.54 -33.37
N PHE A 94 -14.88 23.30 -33.16
CA PHE A 94 -14.14 22.09 -33.44
C PHE A 94 -14.38 21.63 -34.87
N GLN A 95 -13.32 21.14 -35.52
CA GLN A 95 -13.45 20.51 -36.82
C GLN A 95 -14.22 19.18 -36.75
N GLU A 96 -14.08 18.44 -35.64
CA GLU A 96 -14.68 17.12 -35.46
C GLU A 96 -15.53 17.06 -34.17
N THR A 97 -16.71 16.43 -34.27
CA THR A 97 -17.62 16.18 -33.14
C THR A 97 -16.99 15.30 -32.04
N THR A 98 -16.15 14.35 -32.44
CA THR A 98 -15.38 13.47 -31.55
C THR A 98 -14.40 14.29 -30.71
N GLY A 99 -13.68 15.23 -31.33
CA GLY A 99 -12.77 16.14 -30.64
C GLY A 99 -13.47 17.09 -29.68
N CYS A 100 -14.60 17.66 -30.10
CA CYS A 100 -15.45 18.48 -29.24
C CYS A 100 -15.91 17.71 -28.00
N SER A 101 -16.40 16.48 -28.19
CA SER A 101 -16.88 15.64 -27.09
C SER A 101 -15.75 15.26 -26.13
N TYR A 102 -14.56 14.93 -26.65
CA TYR A 102 -13.38 14.63 -25.84
C TYR A 102 -12.99 15.80 -24.92
N ILE A 103 -12.88 17.02 -25.47
CA ILE A 103 -12.54 18.21 -24.67
C ILE A 103 -13.66 18.58 -23.71
N TRP A 104 -14.93 18.48 -24.14
CA TRP A 104 -16.09 18.72 -23.30
C TRP A 104 -16.11 17.79 -22.06
N ASP A 105 -15.89 16.49 -22.27
CA ASP A 105 -15.87 15.51 -21.18
C ASP A 105 -14.71 15.78 -20.22
N HIS A 106 -13.55 16.22 -20.73
CA HIS A 106 -12.43 16.67 -19.91
C HIS A 106 -12.78 17.93 -19.09
N ILE A 107 -13.39 18.95 -19.68
CA ILE A 107 -13.85 20.15 -18.95
C ILE A 107 -14.82 19.76 -17.83
N CYS A 108 -15.84 18.93 -18.15
CA CYS A 108 -16.78 18.43 -17.16
C CYS A 108 -16.10 17.63 -16.04
N ASN A 109 -15.11 16.80 -16.36
CA ASN A 109 -14.36 16.04 -15.37
C ASN A 109 -13.53 16.96 -14.45
N VAL A 110 -12.86 17.96 -15.02
CA VAL A 110 -12.12 18.99 -14.27
C VAL A 110 -13.07 19.79 -13.38
N GLN A 111 -14.22 20.22 -13.89
CA GLN A 111 -15.23 20.94 -13.10
C GLN A 111 -15.81 20.09 -11.97
N ARG A 112 -16.04 18.79 -12.17
CA ARG A 112 -16.45 17.87 -11.10
C ARG A 112 -15.37 17.78 -10.02
N ASN A 113 -14.12 17.60 -10.41
CA ASN A 113 -12.99 17.54 -9.47
C ASN A 113 -12.77 18.89 -8.74
N LEU A 114 -12.91 20.02 -9.43
CA LEU A 114 -12.77 21.36 -8.85
C LEU A 114 -13.94 21.74 -7.94
N HIS A 115 -15.19 21.41 -8.30
CA HIS A 115 -16.34 21.58 -7.40
C HIS A 115 -16.19 20.71 -6.16
N PHE A 116 -15.71 19.47 -6.33
CA PHE A 116 -15.38 18.60 -5.21
C PHE A 116 -14.29 19.24 -4.32
N ASN A 117 -13.25 19.82 -4.93
CA ASN A 117 -12.17 20.50 -4.22
C ASN A 117 -12.58 21.85 -3.61
N SER A 118 -13.53 22.61 -4.19
CA SER A 118 -13.99 23.92 -3.73
C SER A 118 -15.01 23.80 -2.59
N LEU A 119 -15.97 22.87 -2.71
CA LEU A 119 -16.80 22.43 -1.57
C LEU A 119 -15.91 21.90 -0.44
N ASN A 120 -14.82 21.22 -0.77
CA ASN A 120 -13.84 20.81 0.22
C ASN A 120 -13.01 21.96 0.74
N ASN A 121 -12.57 22.97 -0.04
CA ASN A 121 -11.66 24.01 0.46
C ASN A 121 -12.33 24.99 1.43
N ASP A 122 -13.59 25.39 1.18
CA ASP A 122 -14.32 26.25 2.13
C ASP A 122 -14.70 25.51 3.42
N THR A 123 -14.94 24.20 3.33
CA THR A 123 -15.19 23.34 4.49
C THR A 123 -13.88 23.00 5.22
N PHE A 124 -12.78 22.82 4.50
CA PHE A 124 -11.45 22.43 4.99
C PHE A 124 -10.71 23.63 5.59
N HIS A 125 -10.85 24.85 5.08
CA HIS A 125 -10.34 26.04 5.77
C HIS A 125 -11.13 26.37 7.05
N ARG A 126 -12.43 26.01 7.13
CA ARG A 126 -13.18 26.07 8.40
C ARG A 126 -12.79 24.93 9.35
N MET A 127 -12.61 23.71 8.85
CA MET A 127 -12.26 22.52 9.65
C MET A 127 -10.78 22.46 10.06
N ASN A 128 -9.84 23.03 9.30
CA ASN A 128 -8.42 23.10 9.70
C ASN A 128 -8.16 24.14 10.80
N SER A 129 -9.13 25.02 11.10
CA SER A 129 -8.97 25.84 12.30
C SER A 129 -9.14 25.03 13.58
N GLU A 130 -9.94 23.95 13.57
CA GLU A 130 -9.98 22.91 14.61
C GLU A 130 -10.63 21.62 14.04
N LEU A 131 -9.85 20.57 13.74
CA LEU A 131 -10.38 19.25 13.32
C LEU A 131 -11.13 18.64 14.52
N ARG A 132 -12.42 19.00 14.68
CA ARG A 132 -13.21 18.64 15.86
C ARG A 132 -13.77 17.23 15.78
N GLU A 133 -14.19 16.79 14.60
CA GLU A 133 -14.82 15.49 14.34
C GLU A 133 -14.40 14.93 12.98
N LEU A 134 -14.40 13.60 12.86
CA LEU A 134 -14.21 12.91 11.59
C LEU A 134 -15.55 12.84 10.83
N PRO A 135 -15.54 12.96 9.49
CA PRO A 135 -16.74 12.71 8.70
C PRO A 135 -17.23 11.27 8.90
N ALA A 136 -18.52 11.04 8.65
CA ALA A 136 -19.07 9.69 8.61
C ALA A 136 -18.27 8.83 7.61
N ILE A 137 -18.07 7.55 7.92
CA ILE A 137 -17.32 6.64 7.05
C ILE A 137 -18.32 6.02 6.09
N GLU A 138 -18.39 6.58 4.89
CA GLU A 138 -19.32 6.25 3.82
C GLU A 138 -18.61 6.38 2.46
N LEU A 139 -19.12 5.72 1.42
CA LEU A 139 -18.50 5.78 0.08
C LEU A 139 -18.41 7.22 -0.46
N SER A 140 -19.41 8.05 -0.18
CA SER A 140 -19.50 9.46 -0.56
C SER A 140 -18.47 10.35 0.15
N THR A 141 -18.03 9.96 1.35
CA THR A 141 -17.13 10.75 2.20
C THR A 141 -15.69 10.23 2.20
N LEU A 142 -15.41 9.08 1.58
CA LEU A 142 -14.05 8.56 1.39
C LEU A 142 -13.06 9.60 0.85
N PRO A 143 -13.39 10.47 -0.13
CA PRO A 143 -12.42 11.44 -0.62
C PRO A 143 -12.04 12.49 0.43
N LEU A 144 -12.99 12.86 1.29
CA LEU A 144 -12.73 13.76 2.40
C LEU A 144 -11.85 13.09 3.46
N ILE A 145 -12.11 11.83 3.78
CA ILE A 145 -11.28 11.04 4.70
C ILE A 145 -9.86 10.91 4.15
N LEU A 146 -9.72 10.61 2.87
CA LEU A 146 -8.43 10.52 2.18
C LEU A 146 -7.67 11.85 2.28
N LYS A 147 -8.34 12.97 1.97
CA LYS A 147 -7.75 14.31 2.07
C LYS A 147 -7.25 14.59 3.50
N ILE A 148 -8.08 14.32 4.51
CA ILE A 148 -7.71 14.49 5.92
C ILE A 148 -6.50 13.61 6.27
N VAL A 149 -6.48 12.34 5.89
CA VAL A 149 -5.40 11.42 6.28
C VAL A 149 -4.07 11.75 5.57
N VAL A 150 -4.11 12.16 4.31
CA VAL A 150 -2.90 12.32 3.47
C VAL A 150 -2.36 13.75 3.48
N GLU A 151 -3.23 14.76 3.54
CA GLU A 151 -2.85 16.17 3.44
C GLU A 151 -2.75 16.88 4.81
N SER A 152 -3.05 16.21 5.92
CA SER A 152 -2.91 16.79 7.26
C SER A 152 -1.44 17.11 7.59
N GLY A 153 -1.22 18.35 8.04
CA GLY A 153 0.06 18.77 8.62
C GLY A 153 0.36 18.07 9.94
N ILE A 154 1.61 18.15 10.40
CA ILE A 154 2.12 17.43 11.60
C ILE A 154 1.25 17.68 12.85
N ALA A 155 0.80 18.91 13.08
CA ALA A 155 -0.04 19.24 14.23
C ALA A 155 -1.43 18.58 14.15
N ASP A 156 -2.01 18.51 12.95
CA ASP A 156 -3.31 17.90 12.70
C ASP A 156 -3.26 16.37 12.76
N GLN A 157 -2.11 15.76 12.45
CA GLN A 157 -1.92 14.31 12.56
C GLN A 157 -2.10 13.80 13.99
N MET A 158 -1.61 14.51 15.01
CA MET A 158 -1.83 14.12 16.41
C MET A 158 -3.32 14.10 16.74
N ARG A 159 -4.05 15.15 16.33
CA ARG A 159 -5.49 15.26 16.55
C ARG A 159 -6.28 14.20 15.77
N LEU A 160 -5.87 13.92 14.54
CA LEU A 160 -6.43 12.87 13.70
C LEU A 160 -6.31 11.50 14.37
N VAL A 161 -5.13 11.17 14.93
CA VAL A 161 -4.93 9.92 15.68
C VAL A 161 -5.91 9.83 16.85
N GLU A 162 -6.08 10.90 17.63
CA GLU A 162 -7.05 10.91 18.74
C GLU A 162 -8.48 10.63 18.27
N LEU A 163 -8.89 11.25 17.15
CA LEU A 163 -10.23 11.07 16.60
C LEU A 163 -10.47 9.65 16.07
N ILE A 164 -9.49 9.09 15.36
CA ILE A 164 -9.53 7.70 14.87
C ILE A 164 -9.61 6.73 16.05
N VAL A 165 -8.80 6.95 17.08
CA VAL A 165 -8.76 6.07 18.27
C VAL A 165 -10.05 6.18 19.07
N ALA A 166 -10.63 7.38 19.20
CA ALA A 166 -11.89 7.61 19.93
C ALA A 166 -13.09 6.94 19.24
N ASN A 167 -13.10 6.86 17.92
CA ASN A 167 -14.14 6.19 17.16
C ASN A 167 -13.88 4.67 17.08
N GLN A 168 -14.57 3.89 17.92
CA GLN A 168 -14.37 2.43 17.98
C GLN A 168 -14.79 1.70 16.71
N ASP A 169 -15.79 2.22 15.99
CA ASP A 169 -16.28 1.60 14.76
C ASP A 169 -15.53 2.08 13.51
N PHE A 170 -14.50 2.94 13.65
CA PHE A 170 -13.82 3.56 12.52
C PHE A 170 -13.29 2.51 11.54
N PHE A 171 -12.47 1.58 12.04
CA PHE A 171 -11.83 0.57 11.19
C PHE A 171 -12.83 -0.44 10.66
N LYS A 172 -13.80 -0.84 11.48
CA LYS A 172 -14.85 -1.77 11.06
C LYS A 172 -15.64 -1.21 9.88
N LYS A 173 -16.14 0.03 9.99
CA LYS A 173 -16.88 0.68 8.90
C LYS A 173 -16.02 0.88 7.65
N LEU A 174 -14.74 1.22 7.83
CA LEU A 174 -13.82 1.36 6.70
C LEU A 174 -13.62 0.03 5.97
N MET A 175 -13.48 -1.08 6.71
CA MET A 175 -13.37 -2.43 6.13
C MET A 175 -14.71 -2.90 5.53
N ASP A 176 -15.86 -2.54 6.11
CA ASP A 176 -17.17 -2.83 5.52
C ASP A 176 -17.30 -2.16 4.14
N ILE A 177 -16.86 -0.91 3.99
CA ILE A 177 -16.84 -0.22 2.69
C ILE A 177 -15.83 -0.87 1.74
N PHE A 178 -14.66 -1.26 2.24
CA PHE A 178 -13.68 -1.99 1.44
C PHE A 178 -14.29 -3.24 0.81
N LEU A 179 -14.96 -4.08 1.61
CA LEU A 179 -15.63 -5.28 1.11
C LEU A 179 -16.73 -4.96 0.09
N ILE A 180 -17.53 -3.91 0.32
CA ILE A 180 -18.53 -3.45 -0.67
C ILE A 180 -17.84 -3.03 -1.98
N CYS A 181 -16.75 -2.28 -1.91
CA CYS A 181 -16.00 -1.87 -3.09
C CYS A 181 -15.37 -3.06 -3.83
N GLU A 182 -14.89 -4.08 -3.11
CA GLU A 182 -14.40 -5.34 -3.71
C GLU A 182 -15.52 -6.06 -4.45
N ASP A 183 -16.67 -6.25 -3.79
CA ASP A 183 -17.83 -6.95 -4.35
C ASP A 183 -18.42 -6.24 -5.58
N MET A 184 -18.32 -4.91 -5.62
CA MET A 184 -18.78 -4.09 -6.74
C MET A 184 -17.71 -3.86 -7.82
N GLU A 185 -16.50 -4.39 -7.65
CA GLU A 185 -15.33 -4.12 -8.51
C GLU A 185 -15.05 -2.59 -8.68
N ASN A 186 -15.35 -1.80 -7.64
CA ASN A 186 -15.17 -0.36 -7.64
C ASN A 186 -13.69 0.02 -7.39
N LEU A 187 -12.89 0.00 -8.46
CA LEU A 187 -11.44 0.27 -8.39
C LEU A 187 -11.09 1.64 -7.80
N ASP A 188 -11.86 2.69 -8.11
CA ASP A 188 -11.61 4.03 -7.57
C ASP A 188 -11.74 4.03 -6.05
N GLY A 189 -12.82 3.41 -5.53
CA GLY A 189 -13.02 3.23 -4.09
C GLY A 189 -11.88 2.42 -3.45
N LEU A 190 -11.44 1.34 -4.09
CA LEU A 190 -10.36 0.48 -3.59
C LEU A 190 -9.02 1.23 -3.54
N HIS A 191 -8.67 2.00 -4.57
CA HIS A 191 -7.46 2.83 -4.58
C HIS A 191 -7.50 3.92 -3.51
N MET A 192 -8.67 4.50 -3.24
CA MET A 192 -8.82 5.47 -2.17
C MET A 192 -8.63 4.83 -0.79
N ILE A 193 -9.21 3.66 -0.56
CA ILE A 193 -9.04 2.91 0.69
C ILE A 193 -7.58 2.49 0.87
N TYR A 194 -6.90 2.02 -0.18
CA TYR A 194 -5.45 1.75 -0.16
C TYR A 194 -4.68 2.96 0.38
N LYS A 195 -4.92 4.15 -0.19
CA LYS A 195 -4.23 5.39 0.21
C LYS A 195 -4.58 5.79 1.65
N ILE A 196 -5.84 5.63 2.07
CA ILE A 196 -6.27 5.89 3.45
C ILE A 196 -5.56 4.95 4.43
N VAL A 197 -5.59 3.63 4.19
CA VAL A 197 -4.99 2.64 5.09
C VAL A 197 -3.47 2.83 5.15
N ARG A 198 -2.82 3.05 4.00
CA ARG A 198 -1.39 3.40 3.94
C ARG A 198 -1.09 4.67 4.75
N GLY A 199 -1.87 5.73 4.57
CA GLY A 199 -1.71 6.97 5.32
C GLY A 199 -1.88 6.78 6.83
N ILE A 200 -2.88 5.99 7.25
CA ILE A 200 -3.10 5.66 8.66
C ILE A 200 -1.91 4.90 9.27
N ILE A 201 -1.31 3.95 8.52
CA ILE A 201 -0.11 3.24 8.97
C ILE A 201 1.06 4.21 9.17
N LEU A 202 1.20 5.18 8.27
CA LEU A 202 2.24 6.21 8.32
C LEU A 202 2.03 7.26 9.42
N LEU A 203 0.84 7.34 10.05
CA LEU A 203 0.67 8.11 11.30
C LEU A 203 1.48 7.50 12.46
N ASN A 204 1.97 6.26 12.31
CA ASN A 204 2.90 5.60 13.21
C ASN A 204 2.45 5.58 14.70
N SER A 205 1.15 5.36 14.93
CA SER A 205 0.56 5.33 16.26
C SER A 205 0.39 3.91 16.80
N SER A 206 0.99 3.60 17.96
CA SER A 206 0.86 2.29 18.61
C SER A 206 -0.59 1.90 18.91
N GLN A 207 -1.43 2.86 19.32
CA GLN A 207 -2.85 2.61 19.60
C GLN A 207 -3.64 2.23 18.34
N ILE A 208 -3.26 2.78 17.19
CA ILE A 208 -3.83 2.39 15.91
C ILE A 208 -3.35 1.00 15.53
N PHE A 209 -2.05 0.73 15.65
CA PHE A 209 -1.46 -0.59 15.37
C PHE A 209 -2.08 -1.72 16.19
N GLU A 210 -2.38 -1.49 17.47
CA GLU A 210 -3.10 -2.46 18.30
C GLU A 210 -4.47 -2.85 17.71
N LYS A 211 -5.19 -1.89 17.12
CA LYS A 211 -6.49 -2.15 16.47
C LYS A 211 -6.33 -2.82 15.11
N ILE A 212 -5.57 -2.22 14.19
CA ILE A 212 -5.51 -2.67 12.79
C ILE A 212 -4.78 -4.02 12.62
N PHE A 213 -3.86 -4.36 13.53
CA PHE A 213 -3.20 -5.66 13.51
C PHE A 213 -3.92 -6.71 14.35
N GLY A 214 -5.06 -6.39 14.96
CA GLY A 214 -5.91 -7.37 15.62
C GLY A 214 -6.40 -8.46 14.66
N ASP A 215 -6.70 -9.64 15.20
CA ASP A 215 -7.08 -10.82 14.39
C ASP A 215 -8.30 -10.57 13.49
N GLU A 216 -9.22 -9.71 13.94
CA GLU A 216 -10.44 -9.36 13.21
C GLU A 216 -10.17 -8.52 11.96
N LEU A 217 -9.15 -7.66 11.98
CA LEU A 217 -8.93 -6.64 10.95
C LEU A 217 -7.70 -6.89 10.09
N ILE A 218 -6.68 -7.59 10.60
CA ILE A 218 -5.37 -7.67 9.95
C ILE A 218 -5.43 -8.22 8.52
N MET A 219 -6.32 -9.18 8.25
CA MET A 219 -6.46 -9.74 6.91
C MET A 219 -7.13 -8.76 5.95
N ASP A 220 -8.12 -8.00 6.40
CA ASP A 220 -8.80 -6.99 5.58
C ASP A 220 -7.90 -5.77 5.34
N ILE A 221 -7.10 -5.39 6.34
CA ILE A 221 -6.05 -4.38 6.19
C ILE A 221 -5.03 -4.82 5.13
N ILE A 222 -4.55 -6.06 5.17
CA ILE A 222 -3.68 -6.60 4.11
C ILE A 222 -4.39 -6.59 2.76
N GLY A 223 -5.68 -6.95 2.73
CA GLY A 223 -6.53 -6.92 1.53
C GLY A 223 -6.64 -5.54 0.90
N SER A 224 -6.86 -4.50 1.71
CA SER A 224 -6.94 -3.13 1.23
C SER A 224 -5.62 -2.64 0.62
N LEU A 225 -4.49 -3.21 1.07
CA LEU A 225 -3.17 -2.90 0.54
C LEU A 225 -2.81 -3.67 -0.75
N GLU A 226 -3.70 -4.54 -1.25
CA GLU A 226 -3.54 -5.25 -2.53
C GLU A 226 -3.77 -4.34 -3.75
N TYR A 227 -4.47 -3.21 -3.54
CA TYR A 227 -4.98 -2.30 -4.57
C TYR A 227 -4.12 -1.06 -4.76
N ASP A 228 -2.80 -1.24 -4.80
CA ASP A 228 -1.85 -0.16 -5.04
C ASP A 228 -2.05 0.45 -6.45
N PRO A 229 -2.40 1.74 -6.58
CA PRO A 229 -2.58 2.39 -7.88
C PRO A 229 -1.29 2.54 -8.68
N GLU A 230 -0.12 2.41 -8.05
CA GLU A 230 1.18 2.46 -8.73
C GLU A 230 1.57 1.12 -9.38
N VAL A 231 0.82 0.05 -9.09
CA VAL A 231 1.10 -1.30 -9.61
C VAL A 231 0.02 -1.70 -10.63
N PRO A 232 0.39 -2.17 -11.84
CA PRO A 232 -0.60 -2.46 -12.89
C PRO A 232 -1.58 -3.61 -12.58
N HIS A 233 -1.27 -4.45 -11.60
CA HIS A 233 -2.08 -5.62 -11.24
C HIS A 233 -2.21 -5.72 -9.72
N VAL A 234 -3.42 -6.09 -9.27
CA VAL A 234 -3.73 -6.36 -7.86
C VAL A 234 -2.76 -7.39 -7.29
N GLN A 235 -2.17 -7.08 -6.15
CA GLN A 235 -1.22 -7.96 -5.47
C GLN A 235 -1.97 -8.92 -4.54
N HIS A 236 -2.09 -10.20 -4.87
CA HIS A 236 -2.89 -11.17 -4.09
C HIS A 236 -2.24 -11.64 -2.78
N HIS A 237 -1.94 -10.72 -1.87
CA HIS A 237 -1.30 -10.95 -0.58
C HIS A 237 -2.10 -11.86 0.37
N ARG A 238 -3.41 -11.65 0.52
CA ARG A 238 -4.31 -12.47 1.34
C ARG A 238 -4.34 -13.91 0.85
N ASN A 239 -4.36 -14.14 -0.47
CA ASN A 239 -4.33 -15.48 -1.04
C ASN A 239 -3.01 -16.18 -0.72
N PHE A 240 -1.87 -15.48 -0.90
CA PHE A 240 -0.57 -16.02 -0.51
C PHE A 240 -0.53 -16.42 0.98
N LEU A 241 -1.02 -15.56 1.86
CA LEU A 241 -1.05 -15.83 3.30
C LEU A 241 -1.99 -16.96 3.70
N LYS A 242 -3.07 -17.21 2.94
CA LYS A 242 -4.03 -18.29 3.22
C LYS A 242 -3.59 -19.63 2.62
N GLU A 243 -3.01 -19.62 1.42
CA GLU A 243 -2.78 -20.85 0.64
C GLU A 243 -1.32 -21.32 0.66
N ASN A 244 -0.36 -20.40 0.79
CA ASN A 244 1.06 -20.73 0.68
C ASN A 244 1.80 -20.73 2.02
N VAL A 245 1.27 -20.04 3.03
CA VAL A 245 1.86 -20.02 4.36
C VAL A 245 1.38 -21.22 5.16
N ILE A 246 2.31 -22.10 5.51
CA ILE A 246 2.04 -23.31 6.28
C ILE A 246 2.60 -23.11 7.68
N PHE A 247 1.70 -23.03 8.66
CA PHE A 247 2.03 -23.07 10.08
C PHE A 247 2.55 -24.47 10.43
N LYS A 248 3.78 -24.56 10.94
CA LYS A 248 4.47 -25.83 11.23
C LYS A 248 4.70 -25.98 12.72
N GLU A 249 3.80 -26.72 13.35
CA GLU A 249 3.92 -27.07 14.76
C GLU A 249 4.86 -28.25 14.95
N ALA A 250 5.97 -28.02 15.64
CA ALA A 250 6.79 -29.12 16.15
C ALA A 250 6.12 -29.81 17.35
N ILE A 251 5.38 -29.02 18.15
CA ILE A 251 4.54 -29.46 19.27
C ILE A 251 3.23 -28.69 19.17
N PRO A 252 2.07 -29.36 19.38
CA PRO A 252 0.77 -28.69 19.34
C PRO A 252 0.70 -27.55 20.38
N ILE A 253 0.43 -26.33 19.93
CA ILE A 253 0.21 -25.18 20.80
C ILE A 253 -1.28 -25.07 21.05
N LYS A 254 -1.70 -25.37 22.28
CA LYS A 254 -3.13 -25.44 22.64
C LYS A 254 -3.75 -24.09 22.94
N ASP A 255 -2.95 -23.12 23.36
CA ASP A 255 -3.42 -21.79 23.75
C ASP A 255 -3.71 -20.92 22.50
N PRO A 256 -4.98 -20.58 22.23
CA PRO A 256 -5.35 -19.77 21.07
C PRO A 256 -4.72 -18.36 21.10
N SER A 257 -4.44 -17.82 22.28
CA SER A 257 -3.80 -16.50 22.41
C SER A 257 -2.34 -16.53 21.94
N VAL A 258 -1.63 -17.65 22.17
CA VAL A 258 -0.27 -17.86 21.66
C VAL A 258 -0.29 -17.99 20.14
N LEU A 259 -1.22 -18.80 19.60
CA LEU A 259 -1.40 -18.95 18.14
C LEU A 259 -1.73 -17.63 17.45
N SER A 260 -2.65 -16.84 18.02
CA SER A 260 -2.99 -15.50 17.56
C SER A 260 -1.74 -14.62 17.44
N LYS A 261 -0.90 -14.58 18.49
CA LYS A 261 0.32 -13.76 18.51
C LYS A 261 1.41 -14.23 17.56
N ILE A 262 1.52 -15.53 17.36
CA ILE A 262 2.38 -16.11 16.32
C ILE A 262 1.96 -15.61 14.93
N HIS A 263 0.67 -15.79 14.57
CA HIS A 263 0.17 -15.40 13.27
C HIS A 263 0.24 -13.88 13.06
N GLN A 264 -0.10 -13.10 14.08
CA GLN A 264 0.05 -11.65 14.08
C GLN A 264 1.51 -11.25 13.81
N THR A 265 2.48 -11.90 14.47
CA THR A 265 3.91 -11.63 14.25
C THR A 265 4.34 -11.86 12.81
N TYR A 266 3.92 -12.99 12.23
CA TYR A 266 4.22 -13.30 10.83
C TYR A 266 3.60 -12.28 9.87
N ARG A 267 2.31 -11.96 10.05
CA ARG A 267 1.57 -11.02 9.20
C ARG A 267 2.11 -9.59 9.27
N ILE A 268 2.48 -9.10 10.46
CA ILE A 268 3.13 -7.80 10.61
C ILE A 268 4.51 -7.81 9.93
N GLY A 269 5.27 -8.90 10.08
CA GLY A 269 6.55 -9.08 9.38
C GLY A 269 6.36 -9.03 7.85
N TYR A 270 5.36 -9.73 7.32
CA TYR A 270 5.03 -9.73 5.89
C TYR A 270 4.61 -8.34 5.40
N LEU A 271 3.75 -7.63 6.15
CA LEU A 271 3.38 -6.25 5.85
C LEU A 271 4.61 -5.34 5.75
N LYS A 272 5.52 -5.44 6.72
CA LYS A 272 6.72 -4.61 6.81
C LYS A 272 7.74 -4.94 5.70
N ASP A 273 8.03 -6.23 5.49
CA ASP A 273 9.14 -6.69 4.64
C ASP A 273 8.73 -6.94 3.17
N VAL A 274 7.44 -7.09 2.89
CA VAL A 274 6.92 -7.39 1.54
C VAL A 274 5.97 -6.31 1.04
N VAL A 275 4.87 -6.04 1.76
CA VAL A 275 3.80 -5.16 1.27
C VAL A 275 4.22 -3.70 1.25
N LEU A 276 4.83 -3.21 2.34
CA LEU A 276 5.15 -1.78 2.53
C LEU A 276 6.66 -1.49 2.52
N ALA A 277 7.49 -2.44 2.08
CA ALA A 277 8.94 -2.40 2.20
C ALA A 277 9.63 -1.15 1.61
N ARG A 278 8.98 -0.49 0.64
CA ARG A 278 9.51 0.72 -0.03
C ARG A 278 8.93 2.03 0.50
N VAL A 279 7.91 1.95 1.33
CA VAL A 279 7.07 3.07 1.74
C VAL A 279 7.33 3.49 3.18
N LEU A 280 7.70 2.54 4.04
CA LEU A 280 7.88 2.81 5.47
C LEU A 280 9.18 3.58 5.73
N ASP A 281 9.09 4.57 6.62
CA ASP A 281 10.25 5.25 7.17
C ASP A 281 10.89 4.44 8.31
N GLU A 282 12.11 4.81 8.72
CA GLU A 282 12.84 4.10 9.78
C GLU A 282 12.07 4.10 11.11
N SER A 283 11.31 5.15 11.40
CA SER A 283 10.54 5.27 12.64
C SER A 283 9.36 4.29 12.68
N THR A 284 8.64 4.13 11.57
CA THR A 284 7.54 3.16 11.48
C THR A 284 8.08 1.73 11.50
N ILE A 285 9.18 1.46 10.80
CA ILE A 285 9.87 0.16 10.83
C ILE A 285 10.26 -0.21 12.27
N ALA A 286 10.79 0.74 13.05
CA ALA A 286 11.16 0.53 14.44
C ALA A 286 9.95 0.17 15.32
N ASN A 287 8.81 0.85 15.14
CA ASN A 287 7.58 0.54 15.88
C ASN A 287 6.99 -0.83 15.50
N LEU A 288 6.96 -1.18 14.21
CA LEU A 288 6.54 -2.52 13.77
C LEU A 288 7.45 -3.62 14.33
N ASN A 289 8.77 -3.40 14.31
CA ASN A 289 9.71 -4.33 14.94
C ASN A 289 9.47 -4.42 16.46
N SER A 290 9.16 -3.31 17.14
CA SER A 290 8.85 -3.31 18.57
C SER A 290 7.61 -4.17 18.89
N ILE A 291 6.57 -4.12 18.06
CA ILE A 291 5.39 -4.99 18.19
C ILE A 291 5.75 -6.46 17.96
N ILE A 292 6.55 -6.75 16.92
CA ILE A 292 7.07 -8.11 16.65
C ILE A 292 7.87 -8.62 17.85
N HIS A 293 8.74 -7.81 18.44
CA HIS A 293 9.54 -8.18 19.62
C HIS A 293 8.64 -8.43 20.85
N ALA A 294 7.64 -7.59 21.08
CA ALA A 294 6.68 -7.75 22.17
C ALA A 294 5.87 -9.05 22.02
N ASN A 295 5.38 -9.34 20.83
CA ASN A 295 4.66 -10.59 20.56
C ASN A 295 5.55 -11.82 20.78
N ASN A 296 6.79 -11.79 20.27
CA ASN A 296 7.75 -12.88 20.50
C ASN A 296 8.03 -13.10 21.99
N ALA A 297 8.22 -12.01 22.74
CA ALA A 297 8.42 -12.09 24.19
C ALA A 297 7.20 -12.72 24.90
N LEU A 298 5.99 -12.33 24.51
CA LEU A 298 4.74 -12.88 25.05
C LEU A 298 4.59 -14.37 24.74
N VAL A 299 4.79 -14.78 23.47
CA VAL A 299 4.74 -16.18 23.03
C VAL A 299 5.74 -17.03 23.82
N VAL A 300 6.99 -16.60 23.93
CA VAL A 300 8.01 -17.34 24.68
C VAL A 300 7.66 -17.41 26.16
N SER A 301 7.14 -16.33 26.77
CA SER A 301 6.73 -16.34 28.18
C SER A 301 5.60 -17.34 28.42
N LEU A 302 4.55 -17.31 27.61
CA LEU A 302 3.38 -18.19 27.78
C LEU A 302 3.76 -19.66 27.58
N LEU A 303 4.56 -19.97 26.56
CA LEU A 303 5.02 -21.35 26.31
C LEU A 303 5.99 -21.85 27.38
N LYS A 304 6.81 -20.96 27.95
CA LYS A 304 7.70 -21.30 29.05
C LYS A 304 6.90 -21.59 30.34
N ASP A 305 5.91 -20.76 30.65
CA ASP A 305 5.12 -20.89 31.86
C ASP A 305 4.16 -22.12 31.79
N ASP A 306 3.96 -22.68 30.59
CA ASP A 306 3.39 -24.01 30.40
C ASP A 306 4.44 -25.12 30.67
N ASN A 307 4.45 -25.59 31.92
CA ASN A 307 5.31 -26.70 32.35
C ASN A 307 5.14 -27.98 31.52
N THR A 308 3.97 -28.20 30.91
CA THR A 308 3.74 -29.40 30.09
C THR A 308 4.38 -29.29 28.72
N PHE A 309 4.41 -28.07 28.15
CA PHE A 309 4.97 -27.82 26.82
C PHE A 309 6.46 -28.15 26.73
N ILE A 310 7.26 -27.62 27.65
CA ILE A 310 8.72 -27.86 27.68
C ILE A 310 9.02 -29.33 27.98
N GLN A 311 8.28 -29.97 28.89
CA GLN A 311 8.47 -31.39 29.19
C GLN A 311 8.13 -32.26 27.97
N GLU A 312 7.01 -31.99 27.29
CA GLU A 312 6.60 -32.70 26.07
C GLU A 312 7.65 -32.55 24.95
N LEU A 313 8.26 -31.37 24.82
CA LEU A 313 9.36 -31.12 23.88
C LEU A 313 10.53 -32.05 24.10
N PHE A 314 11.02 -32.13 25.34
CA PHE A 314 12.18 -32.95 25.67
C PHE A 314 11.87 -34.44 25.66
N ILE A 315 10.67 -34.86 26.07
CA ILE A 315 10.21 -36.24 25.96
C ILE A 315 10.19 -36.66 24.49
N THR A 316 9.62 -35.83 23.61
CA THR A 316 9.53 -36.13 22.17
C THR A 316 10.89 -36.15 21.49
N LEU A 317 11.81 -35.25 21.88
CA LEU A 317 13.19 -35.25 21.38
C LEU A 317 13.97 -36.52 21.78
N LYS A 318 13.76 -37.03 23.01
CA LYS A 318 14.47 -38.20 23.54
C LYS A 318 13.83 -39.54 23.15
N LEU A 319 12.60 -39.53 22.64
CA LEU A 319 11.88 -40.74 22.24
C LEU A 319 12.60 -41.46 21.07
N PRO A 320 12.98 -42.75 21.21
CA PRO A 320 13.65 -43.50 20.16
C PRO A 320 12.79 -43.68 18.89
N THR A 321 11.46 -43.60 19.05
CA THR A 321 10.47 -43.75 17.98
C THR A 321 10.26 -42.48 17.15
N THR A 322 10.82 -41.35 17.57
CA THR A 322 10.68 -40.08 16.84
C THR A 322 11.45 -40.16 15.53
N SER A 323 10.77 -39.88 14.42
CA SER A 323 11.39 -39.91 13.08
C SER A 323 12.50 -38.87 12.97
N GLU A 324 13.49 -39.11 12.09
CA GLU A 324 14.59 -38.18 11.87
C GLU A 324 14.10 -36.79 11.41
N GLU A 325 13.07 -36.72 10.56
CA GLU A 325 12.49 -35.44 10.12
C GLU A 325 11.79 -34.71 11.27
N SER A 326 11.04 -35.43 12.11
CA SER A 326 10.40 -34.87 13.31
C SER A 326 11.44 -34.35 14.29
N LYS A 327 12.53 -35.09 14.54
CA LYS A 327 13.66 -34.63 15.38
C LYS A 327 14.28 -33.36 14.82
N LYS A 328 14.50 -33.28 13.51
CA LYS A 328 15.02 -32.05 12.87
C LYS A 328 14.11 -30.85 13.09
N ASN A 329 12.80 -31.03 12.97
CA ASN A 329 11.82 -29.97 13.20
C ASN A 329 11.79 -29.53 14.66
N LEU A 330 11.84 -30.47 15.62
CA LEU A 330 11.91 -30.16 17.06
C LEU A 330 13.20 -29.40 17.43
N VAL A 331 14.34 -29.76 16.85
CA VAL A 331 15.61 -29.04 17.09
C VAL A 331 15.59 -27.65 16.47
N ARG A 332 15.03 -27.48 15.26
CA ARG A 332 14.84 -26.17 14.64
C ARG A 332 13.92 -25.28 15.47
N PHE A 333 12.82 -25.85 15.95
CA PHE A 333 11.91 -25.20 16.89
C PHE A 333 12.65 -24.77 18.16
N LEU A 334 13.39 -25.67 18.80
CA LEU A 334 14.15 -25.37 20.02
C LEU A 334 15.19 -24.26 19.79
N HIS A 335 15.88 -24.28 18.65
CA HIS A 335 16.80 -23.23 18.25
C HIS A 335 16.10 -21.88 18.07
N GLU A 336 14.95 -21.85 17.40
CA GLU A 336 14.16 -20.64 17.21
C GLU A 336 13.59 -20.12 18.53
N PHE A 337 13.05 -20.99 19.37
CA PHE A 337 12.58 -20.67 20.72
C PHE A 337 13.69 -20.04 21.57
N CYS A 338 14.90 -20.61 21.54
CA CYS A 338 16.07 -20.02 22.16
C CYS A 338 16.45 -18.67 21.54
N SER A 339 16.39 -18.52 20.22
CA SER A 339 16.67 -17.26 19.54
C SER A 339 15.69 -16.15 19.94
N LEU A 340 14.39 -16.47 19.99
CA LEU A 340 13.33 -15.53 20.38
C LEU A 340 13.37 -15.16 21.86
N SER A 341 13.93 -16.03 22.72
CA SER A 341 14.11 -15.71 24.13
C SER A 341 14.95 -14.45 24.38
N LYS A 342 15.79 -14.04 23.41
CA LYS A 342 16.55 -12.78 23.47
C LYS A 342 15.67 -11.54 23.61
N ASN A 343 14.38 -11.65 23.26
CA ASN A 343 13.39 -10.57 23.42
C ASN A 343 12.84 -10.45 24.86
N LEU A 344 13.09 -11.43 25.74
CA LEU A 344 12.65 -11.38 27.14
C LEU A 344 13.54 -10.47 27.99
N HIS A 345 13.08 -10.11 29.21
CA HIS A 345 13.97 -9.48 30.18
C HIS A 345 15.02 -10.47 30.72
N MET A 346 16.22 -9.98 31.06
CA MET A 346 17.37 -10.78 31.50
C MET A 346 17.03 -11.85 32.55
N VAL A 347 16.21 -11.51 33.55
CA VAL A 347 15.82 -12.46 34.62
C VAL A 347 14.98 -13.62 34.07
N GLN A 348 14.05 -13.34 33.16
CA GLN A 348 13.20 -14.37 32.54
C GLN A 348 14.02 -15.26 31.59
N GLN A 349 14.98 -14.67 30.85
CA GLN A 349 15.93 -15.40 30.01
C GLN A 349 16.75 -16.40 30.82
N LEU A 350 17.38 -15.95 31.91
CA LEU A 350 18.21 -16.80 32.76
C LEU A 350 17.43 -17.95 33.39
N ARG A 351 16.16 -17.70 33.76
CA ARG A 351 15.27 -18.76 34.24
C ARG A 351 14.97 -19.77 33.13
N LEU A 352 14.59 -19.30 31.94
CA LEU A 352 14.31 -20.19 30.80
C LEU A 352 15.50 -21.09 30.49
N PHE A 353 16.71 -20.53 30.38
CA PHE A 353 17.90 -21.34 30.10
C PHE A 353 18.19 -22.34 31.22
N ARG A 354 17.92 -22.00 32.48
CA ARG A 354 18.02 -22.96 33.59
C ARG A 354 17.04 -24.11 33.45
N ASP A 355 15.80 -23.81 33.08
CA ASP A 355 14.76 -24.82 32.90
C ASP A 355 15.14 -25.77 31.75
N LEU A 356 15.59 -25.22 30.60
CA LEU A 356 16.09 -26.01 29.47
C LEU A 356 17.33 -26.86 29.82
N MET A 357 18.24 -26.34 30.65
CA MET A 357 19.39 -27.10 31.13
C MET A 357 18.96 -28.28 32.02
N ASN A 358 18.00 -28.08 32.91
CA ASN A 358 17.48 -29.13 33.78
C ASN A 358 16.77 -30.24 32.98
N GLU A 359 16.11 -29.89 31.88
CA GLU A 359 15.45 -30.84 30.98
C GLU A 359 16.43 -31.58 30.04
N GLY A 360 17.71 -31.18 30.00
CA GLY A 360 18.77 -31.90 29.27
C GLY A 360 19.00 -31.40 27.84
N ILE A 361 18.96 -30.09 27.61
CA ILE A 361 19.34 -29.48 26.31
C ILE A 361 20.72 -29.89 25.80
N PHE A 362 21.68 -30.14 26.70
CA PHE A 362 23.03 -30.54 26.30
C PHE A 362 23.09 -31.94 25.69
N ASP A 363 22.23 -32.87 26.14
CA ASP A 363 22.14 -34.20 25.55
C ASP A 363 21.64 -34.09 24.11
N VAL A 364 20.61 -33.26 23.90
CA VAL A 364 20.06 -32.97 22.56
C VAL A 364 21.13 -32.36 21.65
N ILE A 365 21.91 -31.40 22.14
CA ILE A 365 23.00 -30.79 21.36
C ILE A 365 24.07 -31.83 21.02
N ALA A 366 24.46 -32.68 21.98
CA ALA A 366 25.44 -33.73 21.76
C ALA A 366 24.99 -34.74 20.69
N ASP A 367 23.70 -35.09 20.68
CA ASP A 367 23.09 -35.95 19.67
C ASP A 367 23.06 -35.28 18.29
N VAL A 368 22.68 -34.00 18.22
CA VAL A 368 22.65 -33.23 16.96
C VAL A 368 24.05 -33.15 16.34
N LEU A 369 25.09 -32.91 17.13
CA LEU A 369 26.48 -32.82 16.67
C LEU A 369 27.02 -34.16 16.12
N GLN A 370 26.43 -35.29 16.50
CA GLN A 370 26.77 -36.61 15.98
C GLN A 370 26.05 -36.94 14.66
N SER A 371 25.10 -36.09 14.22
CA SER A 371 24.34 -36.32 12.99
C SER A 371 25.24 -36.30 11.75
N PRO A 372 25.04 -37.22 10.79
CA PRO A 372 25.77 -37.19 9.52
C PRO A 372 25.34 -36.02 8.61
N ASP A 373 24.19 -35.39 8.90
CA ASP A 373 23.68 -34.26 8.13
C ASP A 373 24.38 -32.96 8.55
N LYS A 374 25.40 -32.57 7.79
CA LYS A 374 26.17 -31.34 8.03
C LYS A 374 25.31 -30.08 8.03
N LYS A 375 24.22 -30.01 7.24
CA LYS A 375 23.33 -28.85 7.24
C LYS A 375 22.56 -28.75 8.55
N PHE A 376 22.14 -29.90 9.07
CA PHE A 376 21.46 -30.00 10.36
C PHE A 376 22.40 -29.66 11.53
N VAL A 377 23.64 -30.13 11.50
CA VAL A 377 24.68 -29.78 12.50
C VAL A 377 24.97 -28.28 12.51
N LEU A 378 24.93 -27.63 11.35
CA LEU A 378 25.17 -26.18 11.20
C LEU A 378 23.92 -25.32 11.47
N THR A 379 22.83 -25.91 11.99
CA THR A 379 21.62 -25.15 12.35
C THR A 379 21.97 -24.08 13.39
N GLY A 380 21.71 -22.81 13.06
CA GLY A 380 22.08 -21.65 13.90
C GLY A 380 23.41 -20.97 13.55
N TYR A 381 24.16 -21.51 12.59
CA TYR A 381 25.36 -20.88 12.04
C TYR A 381 24.96 -19.96 10.86
N PRO A 382 25.26 -18.65 10.90
CA PRO A 382 24.89 -17.73 9.82
C PRO A 382 25.87 -17.87 8.64
N TYR A 383 25.71 -18.86 7.76
CA TYR A 383 26.62 -19.03 6.60
C TYR A 383 25.91 -19.16 5.25
N SER A 384 25.98 -18.05 4.51
CA SER A 384 25.78 -17.87 3.08
C SER A 384 26.97 -18.36 2.22
N PHE A 385 27.68 -19.43 2.59
CA PHE A 385 28.93 -19.81 1.88
C PHE A 385 29.05 -21.26 1.40
N LEU A 386 28.04 -22.10 1.53
CA LEU A 386 28.11 -23.49 1.02
C LEU A 386 26.81 -23.95 0.36
N GLU A 387 26.42 -23.31 -0.74
CA GLU A 387 25.72 -24.04 -1.80
C GLU A 387 26.24 -23.63 -3.20
N PRO A 388 26.68 -24.61 -4.03
CA PRO A 388 26.80 -24.43 -5.46
C PRO A 388 25.40 -24.26 -6.06
N ARG A 389 25.23 -23.25 -6.91
CA ARG A 389 24.04 -23.05 -7.75
C ARG A 389 23.65 -24.38 -8.42
N SER A 390 22.47 -24.91 -8.12
CA SER A 390 21.81 -25.82 -9.06
C SER A 390 20.29 -25.72 -9.01
N LYS A 391 19.75 -25.37 -10.19
CA LYS A 391 18.38 -25.49 -10.69
C LYS A 391 17.34 -24.51 -10.12
N SER A 392 17.39 -23.32 -10.72
CA SER A 392 16.23 -22.48 -11.01
C SER A 392 15.13 -23.28 -11.71
N SER A 393 13.96 -23.40 -11.09
CA SER A 393 12.70 -23.57 -11.81
C SER A 393 12.14 -22.18 -12.08
N THR A 394 12.51 -21.67 -13.24
CA THR A 394 12.05 -20.43 -13.86
C THR A 394 10.58 -20.56 -14.21
N PHE A 395 9.70 -19.73 -13.64
CA PHE A 395 8.49 -19.32 -14.34
C PHE A 395 8.82 -18.02 -15.06
N SER A 396 8.97 -18.14 -16.37
CA SER A 396 9.09 -17.02 -17.31
C SER A 396 7.67 -16.60 -17.71
N CYS A 397 7.32 -15.34 -17.50
CA CYS A 397 6.39 -14.66 -18.38
C CYS A 397 7.12 -13.46 -18.98
N CYS A 398 7.04 -13.37 -20.30
CA CYS A 398 7.89 -12.60 -21.20
C CYS A 398 7.82 -11.08 -20.99
N GLN A 399 8.98 -10.41 -21.07
CA GLN A 399 9.17 -9.23 -21.93
C GLN A 399 10.68 -8.93 -22.09
N GLU A 400 11.15 -8.99 -23.34
CA GLU A 400 12.42 -8.39 -23.77
C GLU A 400 12.22 -6.89 -24.00
N GLY A 401 13.15 -6.03 -23.54
CA GLY A 401 13.24 -4.67 -24.07
C GLY A 401 13.83 -3.56 -23.20
N ARG A 402 15.11 -3.67 -22.83
CA ARG A 402 16.09 -2.60 -22.56
C ARG A 402 16.02 -1.78 -21.25
N ASP A 403 17.08 -2.01 -20.47
CA ASP A 403 17.87 -1.06 -19.67
C ASP A 403 17.18 -0.17 -18.63
N SER A 404 17.01 -0.73 -17.44
CA SER A 404 17.68 -0.22 -16.23
C SER A 404 17.57 -1.26 -15.11
N THR A 405 18.71 -1.62 -14.53
CA THR A 405 18.89 -2.70 -13.56
C THR A 405 17.97 -2.60 -12.34
N PRO A 406 17.15 -3.62 -12.02
CA PRO A 406 16.69 -3.86 -10.66
C PRO A 406 17.64 -4.83 -9.97
N ARG A 407 18.22 -4.41 -8.85
CA ARG A 407 18.91 -5.33 -7.93
C ARG A 407 17.91 -6.42 -7.51
N THR A 408 18.26 -7.67 -7.82
CA THR A 408 17.61 -8.88 -7.31
C THR A 408 17.45 -8.79 -5.80
N VAL A 409 16.21 -8.61 -5.34
CA VAL A 409 15.83 -8.87 -3.95
C VAL A 409 15.91 -10.38 -3.77
N GLY A 410 16.90 -10.81 -3.00
CA GLY A 410 17.01 -12.20 -2.58
C GLY A 410 15.76 -12.55 -1.77
N SER A 411 14.87 -13.33 -2.37
CA SER A 411 13.82 -14.06 -1.69
C SER A 411 14.49 -15.00 -0.68
N ARG A 412 14.61 -14.57 0.57
CA ARG A 412 14.74 -15.52 1.68
C ARG A 412 13.37 -16.15 1.86
N PRO A 413 13.23 -17.48 1.76
CA PRO A 413 12.18 -18.12 2.53
C PRO A 413 12.66 -18.03 3.98
N ASP A 414 12.21 -17.01 4.70
CA ASP A 414 12.26 -17.04 6.17
C ASP A 414 11.29 -18.16 6.58
N TYR A 415 11.80 -19.41 6.59
CA TYR A 415 11.16 -20.51 7.27
C TYR A 415 11.32 -20.24 8.77
N ARG A 416 10.55 -19.28 9.28
CA ARG A 416 10.28 -19.22 10.71
C ARG A 416 9.40 -20.41 11.02
N PHE A 417 9.87 -21.29 11.90
CA PHE A 417 9.09 -22.35 12.51
C PHE A 417 8.21 -21.72 13.58
N TRP A 418 7.21 -21.00 13.09
CA TRP A 418 5.91 -20.93 13.71
C TRP A 418 4.94 -21.07 12.55
#